data_AF-A0A2M7KNV1-F1
#
_entry.id   AF-A0A2M7KNV1-F1
#
_cell.length_a   1.000
_cell.length_b   1.000
_cell.length_c   1.000
_cell.angle_alpha   90.00
_cell.angle_beta   90.00
_cell.angle_gamma   90.00
#
_symmetry.space_group_name_H-M   'P 1'
#
loop_
_entity.id
_entity.type
_entity.pdbx_description
1 polymer ?
#
loop_
_entity_poly.entity_id
_entity_poly.type
_entity_poly.pdbx_seq_one_letter_code
_entity_poly.pdbx_strand_id
1 'polypeptide(L)'
;MRICVCTDLEGISGVCVFEQTRDRTTALFQEARRLLMGDINACVDGCLEGGADEVVVRDGHGGGFNILPEELHPEALCLTGVNRPREAGWELR
;
A
#
# COMPACT_ATOMS: atom_id res chain seq x y z
N MET A 1 -12.35 -13.56 8.12
CA MET A 1 -11.71 -13.72 6.80
C MET A 1 -10.41 -12.94 6.74
N ARG A 2 -9.36 -13.44 6.08
CA ARG A 2 -8.10 -12.71 5.88
C ARG A 2 -8.01 -12.17 4.45
N ILE A 3 -7.62 -10.91 4.27
CA ILE A 3 -7.50 -10.26 2.96
C ILE A 3 -6.08 -9.70 2.79
N CYS A 4 -5.47 -9.99 1.63
CA CYS A 4 -4.23 -9.36 1.21
C CYS A 4 -4.52 -8.35 0.09
N VAL A 5 -4.15 -7.10 0.31
CA VAL A 5 -4.23 -6.01 -0.65
C VAL A 5 -2.85 -5.81 -1.28
N CYS A 6 -2.70 -6.22 -2.54
CA CYS A 6 -1.50 -5.95 -3.32
C CYS A 6 -1.61 -4.59 -3.99
N THR A 7 -0.62 -3.73 -3.77
CA THR A 7 -0.63 -2.35 -4.27
C THR A 7 0.41 -2.14 -5.36
N ASP A 8 0.13 -1.21 -6.27
CA ASP A 8 1.11 -0.62 -7.19
C ASP A 8 0.88 0.90 -7.23
N LEU A 9 1.81 1.68 -7.78
CA LEU A 9 1.73 3.15 -7.71
C LEU A 9 1.12 3.76 -8.98
N GLU A 10 1.29 3.12 -10.14
CA GLU A 10 0.89 3.60 -11.46
C GLU A 10 -0.63 3.71 -11.63
N GLY A 11 -1.40 2.93 -10.88
CA GLY A 11 -2.87 2.85 -11.00
C GLY A 11 -3.65 3.59 -9.92
N ILE A 12 -2.97 4.32 -9.03
CA ILE A 12 -3.60 5.02 -7.92
C ILE A 12 -4.43 6.21 -8.40
N SER A 13 -5.55 6.45 -7.72
CA SER A 13 -6.43 7.59 -8.01
C SER A 13 -5.66 8.92 -7.94
N GLY A 14 -5.66 9.66 -9.05
CA GLY A 14 -4.92 10.93 -9.19
C GLY A 14 -3.47 10.80 -9.67
N VAL A 15 -2.96 9.58 -9.88
CA VAL A 15 -1.75 9.33 -10.64
C VAL A 15 -2.09 9.31 -12.13
N CYS A 16 -1.66 10.33 -12.85
CA CYS A 16 -2.04 10.58 -14.25
C CYS A 16 -0.84 10.65 -15.19
N VAL A 17 0.38 10.79 -14.67
CA VAL A 17 1.62 10.86 -15.46
C VAL A 17 2.68 9.92 -14.89
N PHE A 18 3.56 9.40 -15.74
CA PHE A 18 4.58 8.43 -15.32
C PHE A 18 5.58 9.03 -14.32
N GLU A 19 5.85 10.33 -14.40
CA GLU A 19 6.79 11.04 -13.53
C GLU A 19 6.41 10.92 -12.04
N GLN A 20 5.12 10.77 -11.74
CA GLN A 20 4.62 10.51 -10.39
C GLN A 20 5.09 9.16 -9.82
N THR A 21 5.60 8.24 -10.63
CA THR A 21 5.92 6.86 -10.19
C THR A 21 7.35 6.40 -10.50
N ARG A 22 8.25 7.33 -10.84
CA ARG A 22 9.64 6.99 -11.21
C ARG A 22 10.67 7.48 -10.20
N ASP A 23 10.88 8.79 -10.15
CA ASP A 23 11.95 9.36 -9.35
C ASP A 23 11.46 9.71 -7.95
N ARG A 24 11.88 8.89 -6.99
CA ARG A 24 11.53 8.99 -5.57
C ARG A 24 11.90 10.32 -4.93
N THR A 25 12.85 11.05 -5.50
CA THR A 25 13.31 12.34 -4.95
C THR A 25 12.41 13.51 -5.35
N THR A 26 11.48 13.29 -6.28
CA THR A 26 10.62 14.34 -6.81
C THR A 26 9.39 14.60 -5.95
N ALA A 27 8.88 15.83 -5.99
CA ALA A 27 7.63 16.20 -5.34
C ALA A 27 6.44 15.40 -5.90
N LEU A 28 6.43 15.12 -7.21
CA LEU A 28 5.39 14.31 -7.87
C LEU A 28 5.33 12.89 -7.31
N PHE A 29 6.49 12.28 -7.03
CA PHE A 29 6.52 10.96 -6.40
C PHE A 29 6.03 11.00 -4.96
N GLN A 30 6.42 12.03 -4.19
CA GLN A 30 5.94 12.17 -2.82
C GLN A 30 4.43 12.46 -2.75
N GLU A 31 3.89 13.19 -3.72
CA GLU A 31 2.45 13.37 -3.91
C GLU A 31 1.75 12.03 -4.19
N ALA A 32 2.28 11.24 -5.14
CA ALA A 32 1.74 9.92 -5.48
C ALA A 32 1.70 8.96 -4.28
N ARG A 33 2.70 9.01 -3.38
CA ARG A 33 2.69 8.23 -2.14
C ARG A 33 1.53 8.62 -1.22
N ARG A 34 1.21 9.91 -1.08
CA ARG A 34 0.07 10.34 -0.27
C ARG A 34 -1.27 9.94 -0.89
N LEU A 35 -1.38 10.02 -2.22
CA LEU A 35 -2.55 9.49 -2.95
C LEU A 35 -2.69 7.98 -2.73
N LEU A 36 -1.58 7.24 -2.78
CA LEU A 36 -1.53 5.79 -2.52
C LEU A 36 -2.06 5.48 -1.11
N MET A 37 -1.70 6.28 -0.10
CA MET A 37 -2.23 6.11 1.27
C MET A 37 -3.75 6.28 1.33
N GLY A 38 -4.31 7.25 0.62
CA GLY A 38 -5.75 7.45 0.53
C GLY A 38 -6.49 6.22 0.00
N ASP A 39 -6.02 5.69 -1.14
CA ASP A 39 -6.62 4.52 -1.78
C ASP A 39 -6.44 3.25 -0.93
N ILE A 40 -5.27 3.04 -0.33
CA ILE A 40 -5.01 1.93 0.59
C ILE A 40 -5.98 1.98 1.76
N ASN A 41 -6.08 3.12 2.44
CA ASN A 41 -6.89 3.23 3.65
C ASN A 41 -8.37 3.03 3.35
N ALA A 42 -8.88 3.61 2.26
CA ALA A 42 -10.25 3.37 1.81
C ALA A 42 -10.52 1.89 1.47
N CYS A 43 -9.54 1.20 0.86
CA CYS A 43 -9.64 -0.24 0.59
C CYS A 43 -9.66 -1.06 1.88
N VAL A 44 -8.82 -0.71 2.87
CA VAL A 44 -8.80 -1.35 4.19
C VAL A 44 -10.13 -1.16 4.90
N ASP A 45 -10.67 0.07 4.95
CA ASP A 45 -11.98 0.37 5.53
C ASP A 45 -13.07 -0.51 4.91
N GLY A 46 -13.14 -0.55 3.57
CA GLY A 46 -14.11 -1.38 2.85
C GLY A 46 -13.95 -2.88 3.13
N CYS A 47 -12.72 -3.37 3.32
CA CYS A 47 -12.47 -4.76 3.72
C CYS A 47 -13.00 -5.05 5.12
N LEU A 48 -12.74 -4.15 6.09
CA LEU A 48 -13.17 -4.30 7.47
C LEU A 48 -14.69 -4.20 7.59
N GLU A 49 -15.32 -3.22 6.93
CA GLU A 49 -16.78 -3.10 6.83
C GLU A 49 -17.41 -4.34 6.19
N GLY A 50 -16.70 -4.98 5.25
CA GLY A 50 -17.08 -6.24 4.63
C GLY A 50 -16.88 -7.48 5.52
N GLY A 51 -16.39 -7.33 6.75
CA GLY A 51 -16.20 -8.43 7.71
C GLY A 51 -14.86 -9.16 7.59
N ALA A 52 -13.81 -8.49 7.07
CA ALA A 52 -12.45 -8.99 7.21
C ALA A 52 -12.00 -8.92 8.69
N ASP A 53 -11.35 -9.98 9.16
CA ASP A 53 -10.73 -10.03 10.49
C ASP A 53 -9.30 -9.46 10.45
N GLU A 54 -8.66 -9.50 9.28
CA GLU A 54 -7.27 -9.13 9.11
C GLU A 54 -7.02 -8.64 7.68
N VAL A 55 -6.35 -7.49 7.56
CA VAL A 55 -5.96 -6.90 6.28
C VAL A 55 -4.46 -6.68 6.26
N VAL A 56 -3.77 -7.30 5.29
CA VAL A 56 -2.36 -7.07 5.01
C VAL A 56 -2.24 -6.29 3.71
N VAL A 57 -1.51 -5.19 3.75
CA VAL A 57 -1.15 -4.39 2.59
C VAL A 57 0.26 -4.75 2.17
N ARG A 58 0.41 -5.18 0.91
CA ARG A 58 1.70 -5.49 0.30
C ARG A 58 2.11 -4.36 -0.61
N ASP A 59 3.21 -3.69 -0.27
CA ASP A 59 3.81 -2.61 -1.06
C ASP A 59 4.45 -3.20 -2.33
N GLY A 60 3.74 -3.18 -3.45
CA GLY A 60 4.14 -3.89 -4.66
C GLY A 60 5.00 -3.07 -5.62
N HIS A 61 4.95 -1.74 -5.55
CA HIS A 61 5.62 -0.88 -6.52
C HIS A 61 7.14 -0.92 -6.36
N GLY A 62 7.83 -1.40 -7.40
CA GLY A 62 9.27 -1.59 -7.42
C GLY A 62 9.79 -2.37 -6.20
N GLY A 63 10.72 -1.78 -5.46
CA GLY A 63 11.29 -2.41 -4.26
C GLY A 63 10.35 -2.52 -3.05
N GLY A 64 9.18 -1.88 -3.09
CA GLY A 64 8.27 -1.73 -1.95
C GLY A 64 8.83 -0.76 -0.91
N PHE A 65 8.76 0.55 -1.18
CA PHE A 65 9.21 1.61 -0.26
C PHE A 65 8.35 2.87 -0.41
N ASN A 66 7.05 2.66 -0.60
CA ASN A 66 6.11 3.69 -1.05
C ASN A 66 5.04 3.99 0.01
N ILE A 67 4.74 3.03 0.90
CA ILE A 67 3.86 3.27 2.05
C ILE A 67 4.49 4.29 3.00
N LEU A 68 3.66 5.17 3.56
CA LEU A 68 3.99 6.12 4.62
C LEU A 68 3.44 5.55 5.94
N PRO A 69 4.28 4.96 6.82
CA PRO A 69 3.81 4.30 8.03
C PRO A 69 2.95 5.18 8.94
N GLU A 70 3.24 6.47 8.98
CA GLU A 70 2.51 7.49 9.75
C GLU A 70 1.09 7.78 9.22
N GLU A 71 0.80 7.42 7.96
CA GLU A 71 -0.49 7.63 7.30
C GLU A 71 -1.24 6.31 7.06
N LEU A 72 -0.64 5.16 7.38
CA LEU A 72 -1.27 3.86 7.16
C LEU A 72 -2.42 3.62 8.15
N HIS A 73 -3.52 3.05 7.66
CA HIS A 73 -4.63 2.63 8.49
C HIS A 73 -4.15 1.78 9.67
N PRO A 74 -4.51 2.12 10.93
CA PRO A 74 -3.92 1.51 12.12
C PRO A 74 -4.20 0.01 12.26
N GLU A 75 -5.31 -0.47 11.71
CA GLU A 75 -5.66 -1.90 11.70
C GLU A 75 -4.99 -2.68 10.55
N ALA A 76 -4.31 -2.01 9.62
CA ALA A 76 -3.62 -2.67 8.52
C ALA A 76 -2.21 -3.11 8.94
N LEU A 77 -1.83 -4.31 8.53
CA LEU A 77 -0.43 -4.72 8.54
C LEU A 77 0.22 -4.35 7.20
N CYS A 78 1.51 -4.04 7.22
CA CYS A 78 2.26 -3.67 6.03
C CYS A 78 3.44 -4.62 5.77
N LEU A 79 3.51 -5.17 4.56
CA LEU A 79 4.67 -5.86 4.02
C LEU A 79 5.40 -4.95 3.03
N THR A 80 6.57 -4.46 3.42
CA THR A 80 7.39 -3.53 2.64
C THR A 80 8.85 -3.98 2.60
N GLY A 81 9.62 -3.43 1.66
CA GLY A 81 11.02 -3.76 1.42
C GLY A 81 11.27 -4.98 0.51
N VAL A 82 12.47 -5.07 -0.06
CA VAL A 82 12.84 -6.02 -1.13
C VAL A 82 12.79 -7.50 -0.73
N ASN A 83 12.95 -7.82 0.56
CA ASN A 83 12.97 -9.19 1.08
C ASN A 83 11.73 -9.52 1.93
N ARG A 84 10.60 -8.84 1.66
CA ARG A 84 9.32 -9.16 2.28
C ARG A 84 8.87 -10.59 1.92
N PRO A 85 8.09 -11.27 2.79
CA PRO A 85 7.52 -12.58 2.48
C PRO A 85 6.84 -12.61 1.11
N ARG A 86 6.89 -13.77 0.44
CA ARG A 86 6.22 -13.96 -0.87
C ARG A 86 4.71 -14.00 -0.73
N GLU A 87 4.25 -14.67 0.32
CA GLU A 87 2.83 -14.72 0.70
C GLU A 87 2.49 -13.50 1.56
N ALA A 88 1.25 -13.44 2.04
CA ALA A 88 0.76 -12.31 2.81
C ALA A 88 1.26 -12.29 4.28
N GLY A 89 2.31 -13.07 4.61
CA GLY A 89 3.00 -12.98 5.90
C GLY A 89 2.15 -13.40 7.10
N TRP A 90 1.06 -14.13 6.86
CA TRP A 90 0.14 -14.61 7.90
C TRP A 90 0.82 -15.53 8.92
N GLU A 91 1.93 -16.16 8.51
CA GLU A 91 2.78 -17.03 9.30
C GLU A 91 3.67 -16.28 10.31
N LEU A 92 3.75 -14.95 10.22
CA LEU A 92 4.58 -14.12 11.10
C LEU A 92 3.87 -13.67 12.40
N ARG A 93 2.65 -14.17 12.65
CA ARG A 93 1.85 -13.92 13.86
C ARG A 93 1.81 -15.12 14.79
#